data_AF-A0A2Z4VAA1-F1
#
_entry.id   AF-A0A2Z4VAA1-F1
#
_cell.length_a   1.000
_cell.length_b   1.000
_cell.length_c   1.000
_cell.angle_alpha   90.00
_cell.angle_beta   90.00
_cell.angle_gamma   90.00
#
_symmetry.space_group_name_H-M   'P 1'
#
loop_
_entity.id
_entity.type
_entity.pdbx_description
1 polymer ?
#
loop_
_entity_poly.entity_id
_entity_poly.type
_entity_poly.pdbx_seq_one_letter_code
_entity_poly.pdbx_strand_id
1 'polypeptide(L)'
;MRVRLLHQLLVPVAAGALLLTGCAGEPESKAPNTNVSFKPVPSATAPEPSKPGAGVIQWYQSGGRERLNGLITSARIAHGSHEADKVYIDMGPLSTSLEDAHGYAMIPDPKTHESWTKARKQIGSGLRRVMATSGLGVPSRDVDDMAGVPGDGWSWIADGIETLRDTDAQLRALGCVSTEDPWK
;
A
#
# COMPACT_ATOMS: atom_id res chain seq x y z
N MET A 1 3.60 2.48 47.14
CA MET A 1 2.86 1.22 47.41
C MET A 1 1.39 1.39 47.01
N ARG A 2 0.98 0.76 45.92
CA ARG A 2 -0.35 0.18 45.68
C ARG A 2 -0.21 -0.73 44.46
N VAL A 3 -0.39 -2.02 44.71
CA VAL A 3 -0.26 -3.14 43.77
C VAL A 3 -1.65 -3.43 43.18
N ARG A 4 -1.76 -3.61 41.86
CA ARG A 4 -2.82 -4.38 41.17
C ARG A 4 -2.21 -4.98 39.90
N LEU A 5 -1.78 -6.23 39.92
CA LEU A 5 -2.53 -7.49 39.71
C LEU A 5 -2.91 -7.74 38.24
N LEU A 6 -2.36 -8.84 37.73
CA LEU A 6 -2.43 -9.44 36.41
C LEU A 6 -3.84 -9.54 35.84
N HIS A 7 -3.95 -9.53 34.50
CA HIS A 7 -4.64 -10.59 33.75
C HIS A 7 -3.83 -10.90 32.48
N GLN A 8 -3.19 -12.07 32.49
CA GLN A 8 -2.66 -12.72 31.29
C GLN A 8 -3.81 -13.44 30.59
N LEU A 9 -3.85 -13.35 29.25
CA LEU A 9 -4.60 -14.26 28.41
C LEU A 9 -3.64 -14.91 27.40
N LEU A 10 -3.70 -16.24 27.41
CA LEU A 10 -2.89 -17.23 26.73
C LEU A 10 -3.28 -17.39 25.24
N VAL A 11 -2.25 -17.57 24.37
CA VAL A 11 -2.10 -18.67 23.36
C VAL A 11 -2.93 -18.59 22.05
N PRO A 12 -2.52 -19.20 20.90
CA PRO A 12 -1.30 -19.97 20.55
C PRO A 12 -0.49 -19.46 19.34
N VAL A 13 0.78 -19.90 19.31
CA VAL A 13 1.68 -20.00 18.15
C VAL A 13 1.29 -21.22 17.30
N ALA A 14 1.19 -21.07 15.99
CA ALA A 14 1.13 -22.19 15.04
C ALA A 14 2.25 -22.02 14.00
N ALA A 15 3.34 -22.74 14.22
CA ALA A 15 4.37 -23.00 13.23
C ALA A 15 3.90 -24.15 12.33
N GLY A 16 3.83 -23.89 11.01
CA GLY A 16 3.52 -24.91 10.01
C GLY A 16 4.63 -24.94 8.96
N ALA A 17 5.64 -25.77 9.20
CA ALA A 17 6.65 -26.14 8.22
C ALA A 17 6.08 -27.21 7.28
N LEU A 18 6.19 -27.02 5.96
CA LEU A 18 5.96 -28.07 4.97
C LEU A 18 7.21 -28.18 4.10
N LEU A 19 7.99 -29.22 4.39
CA LEU A 19 9.10 -29.72 3.58
C LEU A 19 8.51 -30.60 2.47
N LEU A 20 8.87 -30.34 1.21
CA LEU A 20 8.67 -31.27 0.10
C LEU A 20 10.04 -31.79 -0.34
N THR A 21 10.41 -32.96 0.17
CA THR A 21 11.54 -33.77 -0.31
C THR A 21 10.95 -34.99 -1.00
N GLY A 22 11.34 -35.23 -2.25
CA GLY A 22 10.94 -36.41 -3.01
C GLY A 22 11.71 -37.66 -2.57
N CYS A 23 11.19 -38.84 -2.96
CA CYS A 23 11.90 -39.90 -3.67
C CYS A 23 11.04 -41.17 -3.78
N ALA A 24 11.35 -41.92 -4.82
CA ALA A 24 10.65 -43.08 -5.37
C ALA A 24 10.59 -44.33 -4.46
N GLY A 25 9.67 -45.23 -4.79
CA GLY A 25 9.66 -46.62 -4.31
C GLY A 25 8.38 -47.38 -4.68
N GLU A 26 8.43 -48.16 -5.76
CA GLU A 26 7.53 -49.30 -6.05
C GLU A 26 8.06 -50.52 -5.27
N PRO A 27 7.22 -51.49 -4.83
CA PRO A 27 6.89 -52.64 -5.69
C PRO A 27 5.49 -53.31 -5.50
N GLU A 28 5.06 -53.99 -6.57
CA GLU A 28 4.25 -55.22 -6.72
C GLU A 28 2.96 -55.55 -5.93
N SER A 29 1.90 -55.77 -6.71
CA SER A 29 1.06 -56.99 -6.80
C SER A 29 -0.03 -57.29 -5.76
N LYS A 30 -1.30 -57.00 -6.12
CA LYS A 30 -2.42 -57.98 -6.22
C LYS A 30 -3.74 -57.26 -6.53
N ALA A 31 -4.37 -57.61 -7.65
CA ALA A 31 -5.76 -57.25 -7.93
C ALA A 31 -6.72 -57.99 -6.97
N PRO A 32 -7.83 -57.36 -6.58
CA PRO A 32 -9.11 -57.90 -7.00
C PRO A 32 -10.07 -56.84 -7.54
N ASN A 33 -10.84 -57.26 -8.55
CA ASN A 33 -11.96 -56.55 -9.14
C ASN A 33 -12.95 -56.04 -8.08
N THR A 34 -13.17 -54.73 -8.04
CA THR A 34 -14.41 -54.12 -7.56
C THR A 34 -14.83 -53.03 -8.51
N ASN A 35 -15.96 -53.27 -9.16
CA ASN A 35 -16.71 -52.37 -10.02
C ASN A 35 -17.11 -51.13 -9.21
N VAL A 36 -16.40 -50.01 -9.36
CA VAL A 36 -16.78 -48.71 -8.80
C VAL A 36 -17.14 -47.80 -9.96
N SER A 37 -18.44 -47.56 -10.11
CA SER A 37 -18.98 -46.53 -11.00
C SER A 37 -18.51 -45.16 -10.50
N PHE A 38 -17.49 -44.60 -11.16
CA PHE A 38 -17.10 -43.21 -10.96
C PHE A 38 -18.18 -42.31 -11.60
N LYS A 39 -19.08 -41.77 -10.78
CA LYS A 39 -19.82 -40.56 -11.16
C LYS A 39 -18.79 -39.46 -11.43
N PRO A 40 -18.89 -38.69 -12.53
CA PRO A 40 -18.03 -37.53 -12.74
C PRO A 40 -18.25 -36.56 -11.59
N VAL A 41 -17.21 -36.33 -10.80
CA VAL A 41 -17.15 -35.18 -9.90
C VAL A 41 -17.18 -33.94 -10.79
N PRO A 42 -18.07 -32.95 -10.55
CA PRO A 42 -18.03 -31.70 -11.28
C PRO A 42 -16.64 -31.08 -11.08
N SER A 43 -15.92 -30.96 -12.18
CA SER A 43 -14.62 -30.31 -12.27
C SER A 43 -14.71 -28.97 -11.56
N ALA A 44 -13.89 -28.75 -10.53
CA ALA A 44 -13.76 -27.45 -9.90
C ALA A 44 -13.23 -26.49 -10.97
N THR A 45 -14.12 -25.64 -11.48
CA THR A 45 -13.79 -24.58 -12.41
C THR A 45 -12.67 -23.76 -11.79
N ALA A 46 -11.49 -23.73 -12.44
CA ALA A 46 -10.42 -22.83 -12.08
C ALA A 46 -11.01 -21.40 -11.97
N PRO A 47 -10.71 -20.64 -10.92
CA PRO A 47 -11.23 -19.29 -10.80
C PRO A 47 -10.87 -18.52 -12.06
N GLU A 48 -11.89 -17.99 -12.72
CA GLU A 48 -11.74 -17.18 -13.92
C GLU A 48 -10.72 -16.06 -13.60
N PRO A 49 -9.73 -15.81 -14.48
CA PRO A 49 -8.78 -14.74 -14.26
C PRO A 49 -9.56 -13.44 -14.09
N SER A 50 -9.51 -12.90 -12.86
CA SER A 50 -10.22 -11.68 -12.54
C SER A 50 -9.78 -10.58 -13.50
N LYS A 51 -10.73 -9.92 -14.14
CA LYS A 51 -10.45 -8.77 -15.02
C LYS A 51 -9.55 -7.78 -14.26
N PRO A 52 -8.56 -7.15 -14.91
CA PRO A 52 -7.63 -6.22 -14.26
C PRO A 52 -8.32 -5.18 -13.36
N GLY A 53 -9.51 -4.70 -13.76
CA GLY A 53 -10.31 -3.77 -12.95
C GLY A 53 -10.92 -4.34 -11.67
N ALA A 54 -11.27 -5.63 -11.61
CA ALA A 54 -11.96 -6.21 -10.45
C ALA A 54 -11.07 -6.22 -9.19
N GLY A 55 -9.79 -6.59 -9.34
CA GLY A 55 -8.82 -6.55 -8.25
C GLY A 55 -8.54 -5.11 -7.78
N VAL A 56 -8.45 -4.17 -8.72
CA VAL A 56 -8.23 -2.74 -8.40
C VAL A 56 -9.42 -2.13 -7.68
N ILE A 57 -10.65 -2.45 -8.12
CA ILE A 57 -11.87 -2.01 -7.43
C ILE A 57 -11.92 -2.57 -6.00
N GLN A 58 -11.60 -3.85 -5.82
CA GLN A 58 -11.55 -4.44 -4.48
C GLN A 58 -10.48 -3.77 -3.61
N TRP A 59 -9.27 -3.53 -4.14
CA TRP A 59 -8.20 -2.81 -3.43
C TRP A 59 -8.67 -1.42 -2.98
N TYR A 60 -9.34 -0.70 -3.89
CA TYR A 60 -9.85 0.64 -3.66
C TYR A 60 -10.92 0.66 -2.56
N GLN A 61 -11.88 -0.26 -2.62
CA GLN A 61 -12.97 -0.38 -1.64
C GLN A 61 -12.52 -0.94 -0.29
N SER A 62 -11.45 -1.74 -0.24
CA SER A 62 -10.96 -2.37 1.00
C SER A 62 -10.13 -1.44 1.87
N GLY A 63 -10.00 -0.16 1.48
CA GLY A 63 -9.19 0.81 2.19
C GLY A 63 -8.30 1.68 1.30
N GLY A 64 -8.08 1.30 0.04
CA GLY A 64 -7.15 2.00 -0.86
C GLY A 64 -7.59 3.43 -1.15
N ARG A 65 -8.90 3.66 -1.25
CA ARG A 65 -9.50 4.98 -1.40
C ARG A 65 -9.12 5.90 -0.25
N GLU A 66 -9.22 5.45 0.99
CA GLU A 66 -8.97 6.26 2.17
C GLU A 66 -7.49 6.69 2.23
N ARG A 67 -6.56 5.80 1.85
CA ARG A 67 -5.12 6.12 1.81
C ARG A 67 -4.78 7.07 0.67
N LEU A 68 -5.38 6.87 -0.50
CA LEU A 68 -5.23 7.80 -1.62
C LEU A 68 -5.76 9.19 -1.25
N ASN A 69 -7.00 9.28 -0.76
CA ASN A 69 -7.65 10.54 -0.43
C ASN A 69 -6.92 11.25 0.72
N GLY A 70 -6.56 10.52 1.78
CA GLY A 70 -5.80 11.10 2.91
C GLY A 70 -4.47 11.69 2.47
N LEU A 71 -3.75 11.00 1.57
CA LEU A 71 -2.50 11.51 1.03
C LEU A 71 -2.72 12.74 0.12
N ILE A 72 -3.72 12.72 -0.76
CA ILE A 72 -4.09 13.87 -1.61
C ILE A 72 -4.42 15.09 -0.74
N THR A 73 -5.33 14.93 0.23
CA THR A 73 -5.81 16.04 1.07
C THR A 73 -4.67 16.62 1.89
N SER A 74 -3.90 15.78 2.58
CA SER A 74 -2.80 16.25 3.44
C SER A 74 -1.68 16.93 2.63
N ALA A 75 -1.30 16.38 1.47
CA ALA A 75 -0.29 16.98 0.60
C ALA A 75 -0.75 18.34 0.06
N ARG A 76 -2.00 18.44 -0.41
CA ARG A 76 -2.58 19.70 -0.89
C ARG A 76 -2.66 20.76 0.21
N ILE A 77 -3.05 20.39 1.43
CA ILE A 77 -3.13 21.33 2.56
C ILE A 77 -1.74 21.86 2.93
N ALA A 78 -0.74 20.98 3.01
CA ALA A 78 0.63 21.38 3.32
C ALA A 78 1.20 22.30 2.23
N HIS A 79 1.12 21.87 0.96
CA HIS A 79 1.61 22.66 -0.17
C HIS A 79 0.85 23.98 -0.33
N GLY A 80 -0.48 23.97 -0.25
CA GLY A 80 -1.29 25.20 -0.32
C GLY A 80 -1.03 26.16 0.84
N SER A 81 -0.63 25.65 2.00
CA SER A 81 -0.18 26.50 3.12
C SER A 81 1.17 27.16 2.85
N HIS A 82 2.07 26.49 2.14
CA HIS A 82 3.32 27.06 1.65
C HIS A 82 3.08 28.14 0.61
N GLU A 83 2.27 27.86 -0.41
CA GLU A 83 1.90 28.84 -1.46
C GLU A 83 1.21 30.09 -0.89
N ALA A 84 0.56 29.97 0.27
CA ALA A 84 -0.05 31.07 0.99
C ALA A 84 0.90 31.76 1.98
N ASP A 85 2.20 31.47 1.94
CA ASP A 85 3.25 32.02 2.81
C ASP A 85 2.92 31.91 4.31
N LYS A 86 2.27 30.83 4.73
CA LYS A 86 1.94 30.65 6.15
C LYS A 86 3.21 30.50 6.98
N VAL A 87 3.27 31.26 8.08
CA VAL A 87 4.37 31.26 9.04
C VAL A 87 4.56 29.90 9.72
N TYR A 88 3.48 29.13 9.87
CA TYR A 88 3.49 27.79 10.43
C TYR A 88 2.73 26.84 9.51
N ILE A 89 3.36 25.73 9.16
CA ILE A 89 2.79 24.65 8.36
C ILE A 89 2.93 23.36 9.16
N ASP A 90 1.80 22.79 9.56
CA ASP A 90 1.78 21.49 10.23
C ASP A 90 2.01 20.37 9.22
N MET A 91 3.14 19.68 9.36
CA MET A 91 3.54 18.55 8.51
C MET A 91 3.10 17.19 9.06
N GLY A 92 2.60 17.13 10.30
CA GLY A 92 2.17 15.90 10.96
C GLY A 92 1.14 15.10 10.16
N PRO A 93 0.07 15.75 9.64
CA PRO A 93 -0.92 15.06 8.81
C PRO A 93 -0.34 14.48 7.53
N LEU A 94 0.59 15.17 6.87
CA LEU A 94 1.23 14.68 5.65
C LEU A 94 2.14 13.48 5.94
N SER A 95 2.92 13.54 7.02
CA SER A 95 3.75 12.42 7.47
C SER A 95 2.91 11.18 7.78
N THR A 96 1.82 11.35 8.52
CA THR A 96 0.91 10.24 8.90
C THR A 96 0.27 9.60 7.66
N SER A 97 -0.26 10.41 6.75
CA SER A 97 -0.86 9.89 5.50
C SER A 97 0.15 9.17 4.62
N LEU A 98 1.41 9.61 4.59
CA LEU A 98 2.49 8.91 3.89
C LEU A 98 2.80 7.55 4.50
N GLU A 99 2.90 7.46 5.83
CA GLU A 99 3.14 6.20 6.54
C GLU A 99 2.00 5.20 6.28
N ASP A 100 0.75 5.64 6.41
CA ASP A 100 -0.44 4.83 6.11
C ASP A 100 -0.46 4.36 4.65
N ALA A 101 -0.09 5.25 3.72
CA ALA A 101 0.03 4.94 2.30
C ALA A 101 1.20 3.99 2.00
N HIS A 102 2.27 4.03 2.78
CA HIS A 102 3.43 3.12 2.66
C HIS A 102 3.12 1.70 3.14
N GLY A 103 2.41 1.57 4.26
CA GLY A 103 2.05 0.28 4.85
C GLY A 103 0.90 -0.46 4.15
N TYR A 104 0.21 0.17 3.20
CA TYR A 104 -0.96 -0.41 2.56
C TYR A 104 -0.61 -1.36 1.40
N ALA A 105 -1.55 -2.24 1.06
CA ALA A 105 -1.39 -3.25 0.03
C ALA A 105 -1.04 -2.64 -1.34
N MET A 106 -0.33 -3.41 -2.17
CA MET A 106 0.01 -3.04 -3.54
C MET A 106 -1.24 -2.90 -4.41
N ILE A 107 -1.27 -1.90 -5.31
CA ILE A 107 -2.33 -1.77 -6.32
C ILE A 107 -2.16 -2.89 -7.35
N PRO A 108 -3.18 -3.71 -7.64
CA PRO A 108 -3.04 -4.85 -8.56
C PRO A 108 -2.73 -4.49 -10.02
N ASP A 109 -3.08 -3.28 -10.47
CA ASP A 109 -2.71 -2.78 -11.80
C ASP A 109 -1.29 -2.20 -11.79
N PRO A 110 -0.36 -2.74 -12.61
CA PRO A 110 1.05 -2.34 -12.59
C PRO A 110 1.28 -0.86 -12.90
N LYS A 111 0.56 -0.31 -13.89
CA LYS A 111 0.71 1.08 -14.31
C LYS A 111 0.27 2.03 -13.19
N THR A 112 -0.89 1.76 -12.61
CA THR A 112 -1.41 2.52 -11.48
C THR A 112 -0.52 2.38 -10.25
N HIS A 113 0.03 1.19 -9.99
CA HIS A 113 0.98 0.95 -8.89
C HIS A 113 2.27 1.76 -9.05
N GLU A 114 2.83 1.80 -10.25
CA GLU A 114 4.02 2.58 -10.55
C GLU A 114 3.77 4.08 -10.30
N SER A 115 2.65 4.61 -10.82
CA SER A 115 2.25 6.01 -10.58
C SER A 115 2.08 6.31 -9.09
N TRP A 116 1.39 5.44 -8.35
CA TRP A 116 1.18 5.57 -6.92
C TRP A 116 2.50 5.56 -6.12
N THR A 117 3.42 4.67 -6.50
CA THR A 117 4.72 4.56 -5.84
C THR A 117 5.61 5.76 -6.15
N LYS A 118 5.59 6.24 -7.39
CA LYS A 118 6.29 7.46 -7.79
C LYS A 118 5.80 8.66 -7.00
N ALA A 119 4.48 8.85 -6.91
CA ALA A 119 3.87 9.94 -6.14
C ALA A 119 4.30 9.92 -4.66
N ARG A 120 4.17 8.77 -3.98
CA ARG A 120 4.61 8.62 -2.58
C ARG A 120 6.10 8.94 -2.41
N LYS A 121 6.95 8.48 -3.33
CA LYS A 121 8.39 8.74 -3.28
C LYS A 121 8.70 10.24 -3.42
N GLN A 122 8.05 10.94 -4.35
CA GLN A 122 8.21 12.38 -4.55
C GLN A 122 7.78 13.16 -3.31
N ILE A 123 6.57 12.89 -2.80
CA ILE A 123 6.04 13.57 -1.60
C ILE A 123 6.90 13.26 -0.37
N GLY A 124 7.25 12.00 -0.11
CA GLY A 124 8.05 11.62 1.05
C GLY A 124 9.47 12.18 0.99
N SER A 125 10.06 12.30 -0.20
CA SER A 125 11.37 12.92 -0.38
C SER A 125 11.30 14.44 -0.24
N GLY A 126 10.25 15.07 -0.79
CA GLY A 126 9.98 16.50 -0.60
C GLY A 126 9.77 16.85 0.87
N LEU A 127 8.94 16.08 1.59
CA LEU A 127 8.71 16.23 3.03
C LEU A 127 10.02 16.15 3.82
N ARG A 128 10.84 15.11 3.60
CA ARG A 128 12.14 14.98 4.28
C ARG A 128 13.03 16.19 4.04
N ARG A 129 13.06 16.72 2.81
CA ARG A 129 13.87 17.90 2.47
C ARG A 129 13.35 19.17 3.13
N VAL A 130 12.04 19.41 3.12
CA VAL A 130 11.43 20.55 3.82
C VAL A 130 11.70 20.48 5.32
N MET A 131 11.58 19.31 5.93
CA MET A 131 11.86 19.12 7.36
C MET A 131 13.34 19.34 7.69
N ALA A 132 14.25 18.88 6.83
CA ALA A 132 15.70 19.04 7.03
C ALA A 132 16.16 20.51 6.91
N THR A 133 15.50 21.32 6.07
CA THR A 133 15.81 22.75 5.92
C THR A 133 15.04 23.64 6.90
N SER A 134 13.94 23.15 7.45
CA SER A 134 13.27 23.80 8.58
C SER A 134 14.14 23.69 9.83
N GLY A 135 14.26 24.76 10.62
CA GLY A 135 14.97 24.76 11.91
C GLY A 135 14.37 23.83 12.98
N LEU A 136 13.47 22.93 12.58
CA LEU A 136 12.72 21.99 13.40
C LEU A 136 13.12 20.52 13.14
N GLY A 137 14.09 20.25 12.25
CA GLY A 137 14.47 18.89 11.85
C GLY A 137 15.33 18.13 12.86
N VAL A 138 14.83 16.97 13.33
CA VAL A 138 15.69 15.85 13.77
C VAL A 138 16.24 15.18 12.50
N PRO A 139 17.56 14.95 12.37
CA PRO A 139 18.13 14.36 11.17
C PRO A 139 17.60 12.93 10.99
N SER A 140 16.87 12.69 9.89
CA SER A 140 16.50 11.33 9.49
C SER A 140 17.69 10.63 8.84
N ARG A 141 17.87 9.34 9.12
CA ARG A 141 19.08 8.54 8.84
C ARG A 141 19.36 8.31 7.34
N ASP A 142 18.46 8.75 6.46
CA ASP A 142 18.50 8.49 5.01
C ASP A 142 18.72 9.76 4.16
N VAL A 143 19.37 10.78 4.73
CA VAL A 143 19.76 11.99 3.97
C VAL A 143 20.87 11.73 2.95
N ASP A 144 21.56 10.58 3.03
CA ASP A 144 22.65 10.23 2.10
C ASP A 144 22.16 9.96 0.67
N ASP A 145 20.87 9.67 0.46
CA ASP A 145 20.26 9.53 -0.89
C ASP A 145 19.90 10.88 -1.54
N MET A 146 20.17 12.02 -0.88
CA MET A 146 19.79 13.37 -1.36
C MET A 146 20.98 14.18 -1.90
N ALA A 147 22.21 13.67 -1.80
CA ALA A 147 23.38 14.31 -2.37
C ALA A 147 23.29 14.32 -3.90
N GLY A 148 23.09 15.50 -4.49
CA GLY A 148 23.10 15.70 -5.94
C GLY A 148 21.77 16.04 -6.61
N VAL A 149 20.69 16.24 -5.83
CA VAL A 149 19.37 16.58 -6.38
C VAL A 149 19.09 18.09 -6.32
N PRO A 150 19.05 18.80 -7.46
CA PRO A 150 18.63 20.20 -7.51
C PRO A 150 17.09 20.27 -7.48
N GLY A 151 16.50 20.67 -6.35
CA GLY A 151 15.06 20.95 -6.31
C GLY A 151 14.56 21.24 -4.89
N ASP A 152 13.88 22.35 -4.68
CA ASP A 152 13.27 22.64 -3.37
C ASP A 152 12.32 21.49 -2.96
N GLY A 153 12.30 21.14 -1.67
CA GLY A 153 11.45 20.07 -1.15
C GLY A 153 9.96 20.32 -1.44
N TRP A 154 9.57 21.60 -1.53
CA TRP A 154 8.23 22.00 -1.96
C TRP A 154 7.91 21.63 -3.40
N SER A 155 8.84 21.86 -4.34
CA SER A 155 8.69 21.44 -5.75
C SER A 155 8.47 19.94 -5.88
N TRP A 156 9.12 19.15 -5.03
CA TRP A 156 8.95 17.69 -5.02
C TRP A 156 7.59 17.25 -4.49
N ILE A 157 7.05 17.98 -3.51
CA ILE A 157 5.67 17.77 -3.04
C ILE A 157 4.70 18.12 -4.17
N ALA A 158 4.91 19.23 -4.89
CA ALA A 158 4.09 19.63 -6.03
C ALA A 158 4.05 18.55 -7.13
N ASP A 159 5.22 18.07 -7.56
CA ASP A 159 5.32 17.00 -8.57
C ASP A 159 4.62 15.70 -8.13
N GLY A 160 4.68 15.43 -6.82
CA GLY A 160 3.99 14.32 -6.20
C GLY A 160 2.47 14.48 -6.25
N ILE A 161 1.95 15.68 -6.01
CA ILE A 161 0.51 15.99 -6.11
C ILE A 161 0.01 15.81 -7.56
N GLU A 162 0.77 16.26 -8.56
CA GLU A 162 0.42 16.03 -9.97
C GLU A 162 0.42 14.53 -10.31
N THR A 163 1.40 13.78 -9.81
CA THR A 163 1.43 12.31 -10.01
C THR A 163 0.29 11.60 -9.27
N LEU A 164 -0.20 12.13 -8.14
CA LEU A 164 -1.42 11.64 -7.49
C LEU A 164 -2.66 11.89 -8.34
N ARG A 165 -2.72 13.01 -9.05
CA ARG A 165 -3.81 13.33 -9.99
C ARG A 165 -3.86 12.32 -11.13
N ASP A 166 -2.70 11.97 -11.68
CA ASP A 166 -2.59 10.91 -12.69
C ASP A 166 -3.01 9.54 -12.14
N THR A 167 -2.62 9.23 -10.90
CA THR A 167 -2.98 7.97 -10.23
C THR A 167 -4.49 7.86 -10.03
N ASP A 168 -5.13 8.92 -9.55
CA ASP A 168 -6.59 8.97 -9.37
C ASP A 168 -7.33 8.89 -10.72
N ALA A 169 -6.82 9.55 -11.78
CA ALA A 169 -7.38 9.42 -13.12
C ALA A 169 -7.32 7.98 -13.65
N GLN A 170 -6.21 7.27 -13.43
CA GLN A 170 -6.05 5.86 -13.80
C GLN A 170 -7.03 4.96 -13.03
N LEU A 171 -7.16 5.16 -11.72
CA LEU A 171 -8.12 4.44 -10.88
C LEU A 171 -9.57 4.67 -11.36
N ARG A 172 -9.94 5.91 -11.67
CA ARG A 172 -11.27 6.26 -12.21
C ARG A 172 -11.53 5.58 -13.55
N ALA A 173 -10.53 5.52 -14.44
CA ALA A 173 -10.62 4.79 -15.71
C ALA A 173 -10.82 3.28 -15.52
N LEU A 174 -10.36 2.72 -14.40
CA LEU A 174 -10.57 1.32 -14.00
C LEU A 174 -11.90 1.10 -13.24
N GLY A 175 -12.74 2.12 -13.11
CA GLY A 175 -14.05 2.05 -12.46
C GLY A 175 -14.04 2.36 -10.97
N CYS A 176 -12.92 2.84 -10.41
CA CYS A 176 -12.86 3.29 -9.02
C CYS A 176 -13.40 4.72 -8.91
N VAL A 177 -14.68 4.85 -8.58
CA VAL A 177 -15.33 6.15 -8.42
C VAL A 177 -15.49 6.47 -6.93
N SER A 178 -14.94 7.61 -6.50
CA SER A 178 -15.15 8.13 -5.16
C SER A 178 -16.49 8.88 -5.07
N THR A 179 -17.17 8.76 -3.94
CA THR A 179 -18.34 9.59 -3.60
C THR A 179 -17.94 11.01 -3.21
N GLU A 180 -16.71 11.19 -2.74
CA GLU A 180 -16.14 12.47 -2.36
C GLU A 180 -14.96 12.79 -3.28
N ASP A 181 -14.90 14.01 -3.82
CA ASP A 181 -13.81 14.43 -4.69
C ASP A 181 -12.65 14.98 -3.85
N PRO A 182 -11.51 14.26 -3.70
CA PRO A 182 -10.41 14.70 -2.86
C PRO A 182 -9.67 15.94 -3.40
N TRP A 183 -10.04 16.38 -4.62
CA TRP A 183 -9.49 17.54 -5.31
C TRP A 183 -10.28 18.83 -5.09
N LYS A 184 -11.43 18.77 -4.41
CA LYS A 184 -12.19 19.96 -4.03
C LYS A 184 -11.71 20.56 -2.71
#